data_AF-A0A9X2EDN4-F1
#
_entry.id   AF-A0A9X2EDN4-F1
#
_cell.length_a   1.000
_cell.length_b   1.000
_cell.length_c   1.000
_cell.angle_alpha   90.00
_cell.angle_beta   90.00
_cell.angle_gamma   90.00
#
_symmetry.space_group_name_H-M   'P 1'
#
loop_
_entity.id
_entity.type
_entity.pdbx_description
1 polymer ?
#
loop_
_entity_poly.entity_id
_entity_poly.type
_entity_poly.pdbx_seq_one_letter_code
_entity_poly.pdbx_strand_id
1 'polypeptide(L)'
;MAVAFPAPGGNTVPVIPLRTPGMITETIPMWTSQRTLVPLRDVLELFPPNNWRWTVEEFDGMFGRLPTDITWATWARFQEMVATGAVVFDWNGIQQFADSVDQMIEGRIVATDENDSTVVQLDAFDSSEYQIVIDPAWSGAAAVVSAVRSEMVPRQAP
;
A
#
# COMPACT_ATOMS: atom_id res chain seq x y z
N MET A 1 -42.08 -7.20 -57.41
CA MET A 1 -41.89 -6.00 -56.57
C MET A 1 -41.08 -6.41 -55.35
N ALA A 2 -39.80 -6.04 -55.30
CA ALA A 2 -38.92 -6.29 -54.16
C ALA A 2 -38.52 -4.93 -53.60
N VAL A 3 -38.83 -4.69 -52.32
CA VAL A 3 -38.52 -3.44 -51.62
C VAL A 3 -37.20 -3.65 -50.89
N ALA A 4 -36.17 -2.90 -51.28
CA ALA A 4 -34.87 -2.88 -50.61
C ALA A 4 -34.93 -1.90 -49.43
N PHE A 5 -34.66 -2.39 -48.22
CA PHE A 5 -34.45 -1.56 -47.03
C PHE A 5 -32.98 -1.13 -46.96
N PRO A 6 -32.66 0.15 -46.66
CA PRO A 6 -31.29 0.56 -46.45
C PRO A 6 -30.79 0.06 -45.08
N ALA A 7 -29.55 -0.42 -45.04
CA ALA A 7 -28.87 -0.83 -43.81
C ALA A 7 -28.66 0.38 -42.88
N PRO A 8 -28.89 0.24 -41.56
CA PRO A 8 -28.56 1.30 -40.62
C PRO A 8 -27.03 1.41 -40.48
N GLY A 9 -26.50 2.59 -40.84
CA GLY A 9 -25.13 2.96 -40.53
C GLY A 9 -24.92 3.01 -39.03
N GLY A 10 -24.29 1.97 -38.49
CA GLY A 10 -23.81 1.95 -37.11
C GLY A 10 -22.68 2.95 -36.96
N ASN A 11 -22.99 4.13 -36.42
CA ASN A 11 -21.98 5.00 -35.82
C ASN A 11 -21.35 4.23 -34.65
N THR A 12 -20.20 3.62 -34.88
CA THR A 12 -19.32 3.14 -33.83
C THR A 12 -18.71 4.36 -33.14
N VAL A 13 -19.44 4.90 -32.15
CA VAL A 13 -18.81 5.72 -31.13
C VAL A 13 -17.82 4.79 -30.43
N PRO A 14 -16.50 5.07 -30.42
CA PRO A 14 -15.58 4.26 -29.65
C PRO A 14 -16.01 4.39 -28.19
N VAL A 15 -16.48 3.28 -27.63
CA VAL A 15 -16.67 3.14 -26.19
C VAL A 15 -15.26 3.19 -25.63
N ILE A 16 -14.82 4.39 -25.25
CA ILE A 16 -13.62 4.55 -24.44
C ILE A 16 -13.95 3.75 -23.17
N PRO A 17 -13.23 2.65 -22.86
CA PRO A 17 -13.42 2.04 -21.57
C PRO A 17 -13.14 3.14 -20.55
N LEU A 18 -14.13 3.45 -19.71
CA LEU A 18 -13.89 4.16 -18.47
C LEU A 18 -12.80 3.35 -17.77
N ARG A 19 -11.55 3.76 -17.95
CA ARG A 19 -10.49 3.38 -17.03
C ARG A 19 -10.99 3.95 -15.71
N THR A 20 -11.62 3.13 -14.89
CA THR A 20 -11.35 3.21 -13.45
C THR A 20 -9.86 3.44 -13.38
N PRO A 21 -9.37 4.59 -12.87
CA PRO A 21 -7.95 4.86 -12.83
C PRO A 21 -7.29 3.61 -12.25
N GLY A 22 -6.55 2.88 -13.09
CA GLY A 22 -5.97 1.62 -12.68
C GLY A 22 -5.02 1.97 -11.55
N MET A 23 -5.27 1.43 -10.36
CA MET A 23 -4.37 1.67 -9.23
C MET A 23 -2.94 1.33 -9.67
N ILE A 24 -2.00 2.18 -9.30
CA ILE A 24 -0.60 1.97 -9.64
C ILE A 24 -0.04 0.98 -8.62
N THR A 25 0.43 -0.16 -9.12
CA THR A 25 1.08 -1.17 -8.27
C THR A 25 2.59 -1.10 -8.46
N GLU A 26 3.32 -0.95 -7.36
CA GLU A 26 4.77 -1.03 -7.31
C GLU A 26 5.19 -2.04 -6.23
N THR A 27 6.37 -2.65 -6.35
CA THR A 27 6.77 -3.77 -5.48
C THR A 27 8.20 -3.61 -4.96
N ILE A 28 8.37 -3.39 -3.66
CA ILE A 28 9.66 -3.21 -2.98
C ILE A 28 10.17 -4.54 -2.43
N PRO A 29 11.36 -5.02 -2.84
CA PRO A 29 11.94 -6.20 -2.21
C PRO A 29 12.27 -5.90 -0.74
N MET A 30 11.85 -6.77 0.17
CA MET A 30 12.14 -6.65 1.61
C MET A 30 13.62 -6.82 1.92
N TRP A 31 14.40 -7.38 1.00
CA TRP A 31 15.82 -7.62 1.17
C TRP A 31 16.60 -6.88 0.09
N THR A 32 17.53 -6.03 0.52
CA THR A 32 18.48 -5.40 -0.40
C THR A 32 19.44 -6.44 -0.98
N SER A 33 20.14 -6.09 -2.06
CA SER A 33 21.20 -6.92 -2.63
C SER A 33 22.34 -7.23 -1.64
N GLN A 34 22.47 -6.44 -0.58
CA GLN A 34 23.41 -6.65 0.53
C GLN A 34 22.83 -7.54 1.65
N ARG A 35 21.66 -8.15 1.44
CA ARG A 35 20.91 -8.94 2.45
C ARG A 35 20.58 -8.14 3.71
N THR A 36 20.37 -6.84 3.56
CA THR A 36 19.84 -5.98 4.64
C THR A 36 18.32 -5.95 4.49
N LEU A 37 17.60 -6.13 5.60
CA LEU A 37 16.15 -6.03 5.62
C LEU A 37 15.74 -4.56 5.43
N VAL A 38 14.76 -4.32 4.57
CA VAL A 38 14.07 -3.04 4.41
C VAL A 38 12.93 -3.01 5.43
N PRO A 39 13.03 -2.22 6.50
CA PRO A 39 11.98 -2.14 7.50
C PRO A 39 10.75 -1.45 6.92
N LEU A 40 9.57 -1.75 7.48
CA LEU A 40 8.31 -1.11 7.09
C LEU A 40 8.38 0.42 7.20
N ARG A 41 9.16 0.93 8.15
CA ARG A 41 9.41 2.36 8.33
C ARG A 41 9.98 3.02 7.07
N ASP A 42 11.00 2.42 6.46
CA ASP A 42 11.65 2.97 5.26
C ASP A 42 10.66 3.02 4.08
N VAL A 43 9.78 2.02 3.98
CA VAL A 43 8.70 2.00 2.99
C VAL A 43 7.70 3.12 3.23
N LEU A 44 7.32 3.38 4.49
CA LEU A 44 6.45 4.50 4.84
C LEU A 44 7.13 5.84 4.57
N GLU A 45 8.44 5.98 4.78
CA GLU A 45 9.17 7.24 4.52
C GLU A 45 9.15 7.68 3.04
N LEU A 46 8.73 6.81 2.12
CA LEU A 46 8.47 7.18 0.72
C LEU A 46 7.25 8.10 0.56
N PHE A 47 6.34 8.11 1.54
CA PHE A 47 5.16 8.97 1.54
C PHE A 47 5.44 10.24 2.33
N PRO A 48 4.99 11.41 1.83
CA PRO A 48 5.05 12.64 2.62
C PRO A 48 4.12 12.54 3.83
N PRO A 49 4.39 13.30 4.91
CA PRO A 49 3.45 13.44 6.02
C PRO A 49 2.05 13.79 5.51
N ASN A 50 1.06 13.03 5.95
CA ASN A 50 -0.31 13.09 5.45
C ASN A 50 -1.32 13.02 6.60
N ASN A 51 -2.57 13.38 6.30
CA ASN A 51 -3.68 13.30 7.26
C ASN A 51 -4.55 12.05 7.02
N TRP A 52 -3.97 11.01 6.42
CA TRP A 52 -4.70 9.79 6.13
C TRP A 52 -4.90 8.96 7.39
N ARG A 53 -5.94 8.12 7.34
CA ARG A 53 -6.20 7.10 8.34
C ARG A 53 -5.54 5.82 7.88
N TRP A 54 -4.55 5.36 8.64
CA TRP A 54 -3.81 4.15 8.36
C TRP A 54 -4.40 3.00 9.17
N THR A 55 -5.10 2.10 8.50
CA THR A 55 -5.73 0.93 9.11
C THR A 55 -4.86 -0.29 8.86
N VAL A 56 -4.50 -1.00 9.92
CA VAL A 56 -3.84 -2.32 9.79
C VAL A 56 -4.95 -3.36 9.76
N GLU A 57 -5.21 -3.92 8.58
CA GLU A 57 -6.26 -4.93 8.39
C GLU A 57 -5.74 -6.34 8.68
N GLU A 58 -4.49 -6.61 8.31
CA GLU A 58 -3.84 -7.90 8.53
C GLU A 58 -2.40 -7.66 8.98
N PHE A 59 -1.92 -8.42 9.95
CA PHE A 59 -0.54 -8.35 10.39
C PHE A 59 -0.07 -9.68 10.97
N ASP A 60 0.99 -10.21 10.37
CA ASP A 60 1.84 -11.26 10.89
C ASP A 60 3.30 -10.84 10.79
N GLY A 61 4.03 -10.89 11.90
CA GLY A 61 5.37 -10.35 11.97
C GLY A 61 5.98 -10.40 13.35
N MET A 62 7.24 -10.00 13.42
CA MET A 62 8.03 -9.89 14.63
C MET A 62 8.17 -8.43 15.06
N PHE A 63 7.99 -8.17 16.35
CA PHE A 63 8.33 -6.90 16.97
C PHE A 63 9.72 -6.99 17.59
N GLY A 64 10.58 -6.02 17.29
CA GLY A 64 11.96 -6.00 17.79
C GLY A 64 12.02 -5.49 19.23
N ARG A 65 11.13 -4.56 19.55
CA ARG A 65 10.75 -4.21 20.90
C ARG A 65 9.24 -4.18 20.97
N LEU A 66 8.67 -5.11 21.73
CA LEU A 66 7.33 -4.87 22.26
C LEU A 66 7.40 -3.52 22.99
N PRO A 67 6.51 -2.56 22.68
CA PRO A 67 6.37 -1.38 23.51
C PRO A 67 6.25 -1.85 24.95
N THR A 68 6.89 -1.17 25.89
CA THR A 68 7.10 -1.66 27.28
C THR A 68 5.78 -1.95 28.02
N ASP A 69 4.65 -1.54 27.40
CA ASP A 69 3.29 -1.62 27.88
C ASP A 69 2.46 -2.72 27.16
N ILE A 70 3.03 -3.41 26.17
CA ILE A 70 2.41 -4.51 25.42
C ILE A 70 2.89 -5.84 26.00
N THR A 71 2.04 -6.45 26.83
CA THR A 71 2.20 -7.84 27.28
C THR A 71 1.71 -8.81 26.18
N TRP A 72 1.98 -10.11 26.31
CA TRP A 72 1.41 -11.14 25.42
C TRP A 72 -0.13 -11.10 25.36
N ALA A 73 -0.80 -10.66 26.44
CA ALA A 73 -2.24 -10.44 26.45
C ALA A 73 -2.67 -9.21 25.64
N THR A 74 -1.83 -8.17 25.59
CA THR A 74 -2.02 -6.98 24.75
C THR A 74 -1.75 -7.32 23.27
N TRP A 75 -0.85 -8.27 22.99
CA TRP A 75 -0.60 -8.80 21.65
C TRP A 75 -1.81 -9.54 21.06
N ALA A 76 -2.39 -10.49 21.81
CA ALA A 76 -3.60 -11.19 21.38
C ALA A 76 -4.77 -10.21 21.15
N ARG A 77 -4.90 -9.21 22.02
CA ARG A 77 -5.89 -8.13 21.87
C ARG A 77 -5.59 -7.24 20.65
N PHE A 78 -4.33 -6.98 20.34
CA PHE A 78 -3.93 -6.27 19.13
C PHE A 78 -4.32 -7.05 17.88
N GLN A 79 -4.03 -8.36 17.82
CA GLN A 79 -4.47 -9.22 16.70
C GLN A 79 -6.00 -9.25 16.57
N GLU A 80 -6.74 -9.27 17.68
CA GLU A 80 -8.20 -9.18 17.67
C GLU A 80 -8.70 -7.80 17.18
N MET A 81 -8.04 -6.71 17.56
CA MET A 81 -8.36 -5.36 17.07
C MET A 81 -8.03 -5.20 15.58
N VAL A 82 -6.93 -5.79 15.11
CA VAL A 82 -6.57 -5.84 13.68
C VAL A 82 -7.63 -6.61 12.90
N ALA A 83 -8.00 -7.81 13.38
CA ALA A 83 -9.03 -8.65 12.76
C ALA A 83 -10.43 -7.99 12.72
N THR A 84 -10.68 -7.02 13.60
CA THR A 84 -11.94 -6.24 13.63
C THR A 84 -11.83 -4.90 12.90
N GLY A 85 -10.68 -4.58 12.29
CA GLY A 85 -10.44 -3.29 11.62
C GLY A 85 -10.45 -2.09 12.57
N ALA A 86 -10.32 -2.33 13.88
CA ALA A 86 -10.41 -1.31 14.91
C ALA A 86 -9.08 -0.56 15.13
N VAL A 87 -8.00 -1.02 14.50
CA VAL A 87 -6.67 -0.40 14.60
C VAL A 87 -6.50 0.63 13.50
N VAL A 88 -6.83 1.87 13.84
CA VAL A 88 -6.64 3.04 12.97
C VAL A 88 -5.58 3.95 13.59
N PHE A 89 -4.58 4.29 12.79
CA PHE A 89 -3.50 5.18 13.15
C PHE A 89 -3.54 6.47 12.33
N ASP A 90 -3.08 7.57 12.94
CA ASP A 90 -2.64 8.73 12.18
C ASP A 90 -1.21 8.52 11.66
N TRP A 91 -0.69 9.47 10.88
CA TRP A 91 0.66 9.40 10.33
C TRP A 91 1.77 9.14 11.38
N ASN A 92 1.69 9.79 12.54
CA ASN A 92 2.69 9.59 13.59
C ASN A 92 2.53 8.20 14.24
N GLY A 93 1.29 7.77 14.45
CA GLY A 93 0.96 6.46 14.99
C GLY A 93 1.46 5.31 14.10
N ILE A 94 1.27 5.41 12.78
CA ILE A 94 1.73 4.36 11.86
C ILE A 94 3.26 4.35 11.75
N GLN A 95 3.93 5.50 11.85
CA GLN A 95 5.39 5.55 11.92
C GLN A 95 5.93 4.87 13.19
N GLN A 96 5.33 5.14 14.36
CA GLN A 96 5.72 4.50 15.62
C GLN A 96 5.43 2.99 15.62
N PHE A 97 4.32 2.59 15.00
CA PHE A 97 4.01 1.19 14.78
C PHE A 97 5.09 0.52 13.94
N ALA A 98 5.41 1.10 12.78
CA ALA A 98 6.44 0.59 11.88
C ALA A 98 7.84 0.56 12.52
N ASP A 99 8.18 1.52 13.37
CA ASP A 99 9.42 1.53 14.17
C ASP A 99 9.50 0.38 15.19
N SER A 100 8.35 -0.14 15.61
CA SER A 100 8.29 -1.25 16.57
C SER A 100 8.37 -2.62 15.88
N VAL A 101 8.03 -2.68 14.59
CA VAL A 101 8.08 -3.89 13.76
C VAL A 101 9.52 -4.13 13.32
N ASP A 102 10.09 -5.28 13.72
CA ASP A 102 11.42 -5.72 13.27
C ASP A 102 11.34 -6.35 11.89
N GLN A 103 10.32 -7.20 11.68
CA GLN A 103 10.09 -7.87 10.41
C GLN A 103 8.60 -8.12 10.22
N MET A 104 8.07 -7.77 9.04
CA MET A 104 6.72 -8.13 8.62
C MET A 104 6.81 -9.37 7.72
N ILE A 105 6.06 -10.42 8.06
CA ILE A 105 6.03 -11.67 7.29
C ILE A 105 4.87 -11.63 6.30
N GLU A 106 3.68 -11.34 6.81
CA GLU A 106 2.47 -11.11 6.01
C GLU A 106 1.70 -9.93 6.60
N GLY A 107 0.93 -9.23 5.77
CA GLY A 107 -0.08 -8.33 6.29
C GLY A 107 -0.44 -7.22 5.33
N ARG A 108 -1.43 -6.44 5.73
CA ARG A 108 -2.07 -5.43 4.91
C ARG A 108 -2.32 -4.18 5.73
N ILE A 109 -1.85 -3.06 5.20
CA ILE A 109 -2.04 -1.73 5.74
C ILE A 109 -2.71 -0.89 4.68
N VAL A 110 -3.83 -0.25 5.01
CA VAL A 110 -4.62 0.55 4.08
C VAL A 110 -4.67 1.98 4.60
N ALA A 111 -4.33 2.95 3.76
CA ALA A 111 -4.50 4.37 4.03
C ALA A 111 -5.76 4.89 3.33
N THR A 112 -6.67 5.49 4.10
CA THR A 112 -7.87 6.16 3.58
C THR A 112 -7.82 7.68 3.78
N ASP A 113 -8.40 8.42 2.85
CA ASP A 113 -8.55 9.87 2.96
C ASP A 113 -9.74 10.29 3.86
N GLU A 114 -10.02 11.59 3.93
CA GLU A 114 -11.14 12.14 4.69
C GLU A 114 -12.52 11.68 4.18
N ASN A 115 -12.60 11.18 2.94
CA ASN A 115 -13.81 10.65 2.32
C ASN A 115 -13.90 9.12 2.47
N ASP A 116 -13.05 8.53 3.31
CA ASP A 116 -12.89 7.08 3.48
C ASP A 116 -12.59 6.35 2.15
N SER A 117 -11.95 7.05 1.21
CA SER A 117 -11.47 6.48 -0.05
C SER A 117 -10.05 5.97 0.11
N THR A 118 -9.78 4.74 -0.31
CA THR A 118 -8.45 4.14 -0.27
C THR A 118 -7.49 4.88 -1.19
N VAL A 119 -6.45 5.48 -0.61
CA VAL A 119 -5.41 6.20 -1.35
C VAL A 119 -4.17 5.32 -1.55
N VAL A 120 -3.82 4.54 -0.54
CA VAL A 120 -2.67 3.64 -0.55
C VAL A 120 -3.06 2.33 0.12
N GLN A 121 -2.57 1.23 -0.42
CA GLN A 121 -2.58 -0.07 0.22
C GLN A 121 -1.17 -0.65 0.15
N LEU A 122 -0.74 -1.21 1.26
CA LEU A 122 0.57 -1.80 1.49
C LEU A 122 0.35 -3.24 1.92
N ASP A 123 0.73 -4.18 1.07
CA ASP A 123 0.69 -5.61 1.36
C ASP A 123 2.10 -6.16 1.50
N ALA A 124 2.32 -7.00 2.50
CA ALA A 124 3.54 -7.79 2.66
C ALA A 124 3.21 -9.25 2.34
N PHE A 125 4.05 -9.88 1.52
CA PHE A 125 3.89 -11.30 1.15
C PHE A 125 5.16 -12.10 1.43
N ASP A 126 5.03 -13.14 2.26
CA ASP A 126 6.05 -14.18 2.52
C ASP A 126 7.44 -13.62 2.89
N SER A 127 7.49 -12.49 3.61
CA SER A 127 8.74 -11.76 3.95
C SER A 127 9.65 -11.42 2.75
N SER A 128 9.11 -11.40 1.53
CA SER A 128 9.90 -11.31 0.30
C SER A 128 9.81 -9.91 -0.31
N GLU A 129 8.61 -9.35 -0.37
CA GLU A 129 8.33 -8.06 -0.97
C GLU A 129 7.16 -7.33 -0.30
N TYR A 130 7.21 -5.99 -0.34
CA TYR A 130 6.10 -5.11 -0.09
C TYR A 130 5.47 -4.71 -1.41
N GLN A 131 4.19 -5.03 -1.61
CA GLN A 131 3.40 -4.51 -2.70
C GLN A 131 2.70 -3.23 -2.26
N ILE A 132 2.89 -2.15 -3.03
CA ILE A 132 2.30 -0.85 -2.81
C ILE A 132 1.32 -0.57 -3.93
N VAL A 133 0.06 -0.43 -3.59
CA VAL A 133 -1.04 -0.07 -4.49
C VAL A 133 -1.45 1.36 -4.18
N ILE A 134 -1.36 2.26 -5.17
CA ILE A 134 -1.59 3.69 -4.99
C ILE A 134 -2.70 4.15 -5.93
N ASP A 135 -3.64 4.94 -5.43
CA ASP A 135 -4.62 5.62 -6.28
C ASP A 135 -3.92 6.72 -7.11
N PRO A 136 -3.90 6.61 -8.46
CA PRO A 136 -3.30 7.64 -9.31
C PRO A 136 -4.03 8.98 -9.26
N ALA A 137 -5.26 9.04 -8.73
CA ALA A 137 -5.96 10.30 -8.51
C ALA A 137 -5.30 11.15 -7.41
N TRP A 138 -4.50 10.54 -6.54
CA TRP A 138 -3.72 11.27 -5.57
C TRP A 138 -2.53 11.99 -6.23
N SER A 139 -2.45 13.30 -5.99
CA SER A 139 -1.42 14.18 -6.58
C SER A 139 0.02 13.80 -6.28
N GLY A 140 0.28 13.04 -5.20
CA GLY A 140 1.61 12.54 -4.84
C GLY A 140 1.98 11.17 -5.45
N ALA A 141 1.06 10.49 -6.15
CA ALA A 141 1.28 9.13 -6.61
C ALA A 141 2.51 9.01 -7.52
N ALA A 142 2.69 9.95 -8.45
CA ALA A 142 3.84 9.96 -9.36
C ALA A 142 5.19 10.14 -8.63
N ALA A 143 5.21 10.88 -7.52
CA ALA A 143 6.42 11.10 -6.74
C ALA A 143 6.81 9.83 -5.99
N VAL A 144 5.85 9.15 -5.37
CA VAL A 144 6.09 7.87 -4.67
C VAL A 144 6.56 6.81 -5.66
N VAL A 145 5.87 6.64 -6.80
CA VAL A 145 6.28 5.72 -7.86
C VAL A 145 7.70 6.00 -8.35
N SER A 146 8.05 7.27 -8.49
CA SER A 146 9.41 7.67 -8.88
C SER A 146 10.43 7.34 -7.79
N ALA A 147 10.09 7.52 -6.51
CA ALA A 147 10.95 7.21 -5.38
C ALA A 147 11.18 5.69 -5.26
N VAL A 148 10.10 4.90 -5.32
CA VAL A 148 10.14 3.43 -5.31
C VAL A 148 11.05 2.88 -6.41
N ARG A 149 10.90 3.38 -7.63
CA ARG A 149 11.75 2.99 -8.77
C ARG A 149 13.19 3.45 -8.63
N SER A 150 13.44 4.59 -7.98
CA SER A 150 14.79 5.12 -7.77
C SER A 150 15.55 4.34 -6.69
N GLU A 151 14.84 3.86 -5.67
CA GLU A 151 15.42 3.01 -4.61
C GLU A 151 15.71 1.58 -5.09
N MET A 152 14.96 1.09 -6.09
CA MET A 152 15.23 -0.21 -6.75
C MET A 152 16.42 -0.21 -7.70
N VAL A 153 16.87 0.96 -8.15
CA VAL A 153 18.10 1.05 -8.93
C VAL A 153 19.24 1.04 -7.92
N PRO A 154 20.14 0.03 -7.92
CA PRO A 154 21.30 0.09 -7.07
C PRO A 154 22.02 1.39 -7.39
N ARG A 155 22.25 2.23 -6.38
CA ARG A 155 23.20 3.33 -6.48
C ARG A 155 24.50 2.70 -6.97
N GLN A 156 24.76 2.77 -8.27
CA GLN A 156 26.05 2.43 -8.82
C GLN A 156 26.99 3.48 -8.24
N ALA A 157 27.69 3.09 -7.18
CA ALA A 157 28.81 3.85 -6.68
C ALA A 157 29.86 3.94 -7.81
N PRO A 158 30.48 5.12 -8.00
CA PRO A 158 31.55 5.29 -8.98
C PRO A 158 32.81 4.47 -8.64
#